data_AF-A0A1Q9BQ62-F1
#
_entry.id   AF-A0A1Q9BQ62-F1
#
_cell.length_a   1.000
_cell.length_b   1.000
_cell.length_c   1.000
_cell.angle_alpha   90.00
_cell.angle_beta   90.00
_cell.angle_gamma   90.00
#
_symmetry.space_group_name_H-M   'P 1'
#
loop_
_entity.id
_entity.type
_entity.pdbx_description
1 polymer ?
#
loop_
_entity_poly.entity_id
_entity_poly.type
_entity_poly.pdbx_seq_one_letter_code
_entity_poly.pdbx_strand_id
1 'polypeptide(L)'
;MPRGQPKHFCVQPTPEGPCGQRAAAHGRCREHGGDYRRRCLHWTPDGPCQTWAVGGGEVRACKKHGGGKRQHCLHPTPNGPCQTWVVDGSDVQACIKHGGGKRCLQPTPRGGVCQKLALCGGKVRKCVEHGGGVRCGSQACAVMESPPWAKFRSPEGQPLCWSCLAAQYPDRAKLKVRKEHLMLAELQRRLPWLGERATELIWDCTVPGGCTLKRPDMLFRLEDRFVQVEIDEEGHEDRNCADEDSRLELIAADVGLPGLVLRLNPDAERVLKRRRLSNGEHCFCVGDADAFNGLFDAAEAAVEAFVNEPAPESVRVLGLPASWWDGRTPSNGILCAPSASGKTVLLVSMILS
;
A
#
# COMPACT_ATOMS: atom_id res chain seq x y z
N MET A 1 39.10 1.69 19.27
CA MET A 1 39.31 3.10 19.65
C MET A 1 38.04 3.90 19.40
N PRO A 2 37.45 4.58 20.39
CA PRO A 2 36.27 5.40 20.14
C PRO A 2 36.73 6.68 19.41
N ARG A 3 36.07 7.00 18.28
CA ARG A 3 36.36 8.20 17.49
C ARG A 3 36.01 9.44 18.31
N GLY A 4 37.01 10.11 18.89
CA GLY A 4 36.83 11.41 19.53
C GLY A 4 36.48 12.46 18.50
N GLN A 5 35.27 13.03 18.55
CA GLN A 5 34.95 14.24 17.79
C GLN A 5 35.88 15.39 18.25
N PRO A 6 36.35 16.25 17.33
CA PRO A 6 37.12 17.43 17.71
C PRO A 6 36.29 18.31 18.66
N LYS A 7 36.85 18.62 19.83
CA LYS A 7 36.20 19.46 20.84
C LYS A 7 36.31 20.92 20.39
N HIS A 8 35.22 21.49 19.87
CA HIS A 8 35.15 22.91 19.57
C HIS A 8 34.81 23.71 20.85
N PHE A 9 35.44 24.87 21.03
CA PHE A 9 35.20 25.77 22.16
C PHE A 9 34.42 27.02 21.73
N CYS A 10 33.70 27.63 22.66
CA CYS A 10 32.92 28.83 22.44
C CYS A 10 33.84 30.05 22.36
N VAL A 11 33.74 30.79 21.26
CA VAL A 11 34.58 31.98 20.98
C VAL A 11 33.85 33.30 21.22
N GLN A 12 32.69 33.27 21.88
CA GLN A 12 31.92 34.49 22.13
C GLN A 12 32.63 35.36 23.17
N PRO A 13 32.75 36.68 22.93
CA PRO A 13 33.40 37.59 23.86
C PRO A 13 32.57 37.73 25.14
N THR A 14 33.25 37.65 26.27
CA THR A 14 32.73 37.96 27.60
C THR A 14 33.56 39.11 28.21
N PRO A 15 33.12 39.76 29.30
CA PRO A 15 33.90 40.81 29.95
C PRO A 15 35.32 40.38 30.37
N GLU A 16 35.55 39.07 30.53
CA GLU A 16 36.81 38.48 30.99
C GLU A 16 37.64 37.86 29.84
N GLY A 17 37.16 37.93 28.59
CA GLY A 17 37.79 37.32 27.42
C GLY A 17 36.88 36.34 26.67
N PRO A 18 37.39 35.53 25.72
CA PRO A 18 36.56 34.56 24.99
C PRO A 18 36.02 33.47 25.93
N CYS A 19 34.73 33.17 25.82
CA CYS A 19 33.96 32.31 26.73
C CYS A 19 34.64 30.99 27.11
N GLY A 20 35.34 30.34 26.19
CA GLY A 20 36.16 29.15 26.48
C GLY A 20 35.37 27.90 26.88
N GLN A 21 34.06 27.99 27.15
CA GLN A 21 33.21 26.84 27.42
C GLN A 21 33.09 25.94 26.17
N ARG A 22 32.79 24.66 26.38
CA ARG A 22 32.61 23.71 25.29
C ARG A 22 31.46 24.15 24.37
N ALA A 23 31.74 24.28 23.07
CA ALA A 23 30.72 24.63 22.10
C ALA A 23 29.75 23.46 21.93
N ALA A 24 28.44 23.76 21.98
CA ALA A 24 27.38 22.79 21.74
C ALA A 24 26.90 22.84 20.28
N ALA A 25 27.00 24.00 19.61
CA ALA A 25 26.62 24.20 18.22
C ALA A 25 27.31 25.43 17.62
N HIS A 26 27.77 25.37 16.35
CA HIS A 26 28.29 26.53 15.60
C HIS A 26 29.28 27.43 16.38
N GLY A 27 30.23 26.83 17.11
CA GLY A 27 31.23 27.58 17.87
C GLY A 27 30.68 28.36 19.07
N ARG A 28 29.49 28.01 19.59
CA ARG A 28 28.84 28.66 20.74
C ARG A 28 28.43 27.65 21.82
N CYS A 29 28.57 28.00 23.09
CA CYS A 29 28.08 27.21 24.23
C CYS A 29 26.57 27.42 24.43
N ARG A 30 25.94 26.65 25.33
CA ARG A 30 24.48 26.75 25.59
C ARG A 30 24.05 28.14 26.06
N GLU A 31 24.82 28.76 26.96
CA GLU A 31 24.55 30.10 27.47
C GLU A 31 24.67 31.16 26.38
N HIS A 32 25.62 30.97 25.46
CA HIS A 32 25.77 31.81 24.27
C HIS A 32 24.93 31.35 23.06
N GLY A 33 23.82 30.64 23.30
CA GLY A 33 22.83 30.31 22.26
C GLY A 33 23.17 29.13 21.34
N GLY A 34 24.15 28.31 21.72
CA GLY A 34 24.59 27.10 21.02
C GLY A 34 23.67 25.90 21.20
N ASP A 35 22.34 26.06 21.10
CA ASP A 35 21.40 24.95 21.16
C ASP A 35 20.70 24.72 19.80
N TYR A 36 20.79 23.49 19.30
CA TYR A 36 20.08 23.01 18.11
C TYR A 36 18.59 22.70 18.38
N ARG A 37 18.13 22.73 19.64
CA ARG A 37 16.77 22.33 20.04
C ARG A 37 16.01 23.48 20.70
N ARG A 38 15.49 24.39 19.87
CA ARG A 38 14.59 25.45 20.38
C ARG A 38 13.15 24.91 20.50
N ARG A 39 12.44 25.24 21.58
CA ARG A 39 11.00 24.95 21.74
C ARG A 39 10.16 25.85 20.84
N CYS A 40 8.95 25.41 20.50
CA CYS A 40 7.94 26.22 19.84
C CYS A 40 7.53 27.39 20.75
N LEU A 41 7.43 28.60 20.21
CA LEU A 41 6.97 29.78 20.97
C LEU A 41 5.44 29.93 21.01
N HIS A 42 4.69 28.99 20.42
CA HIS A 42 3.24 29.11 20.38
C HIS A 42 2.66 28.76 21.74
N TRP A 43 1.79 29.64 22.24
CA TRP A 43 1.08 29.47 23.50
C TRP A 43 -0.26 28.79 23.25
N THR A 44 -0.60 27.78 24.05
CA THR A 44 -1.89 27.08 24.01
C THR A 44 -2.67 27.37 25.30
N PRO A 45 -3.99 27.12 25.36
CA PRO A 45 -4.77 27.29 26.60
C PRO A 45 -4.18 26.52 27.79
N ASP A 46 -3.54 25.37 27.53
CA ASP A 46 -2.88 24.53 28.54
C ASP A 46 -1.42 24.93 28.81
N GLY A 47 -0.97 26.10 28.30
CA GLY A 47 0.38 26.63 28.48
C GLY A 47 1.26 26.57 27.21
N PRO A 48 2.58 26.80 27.34
CA PRO A 48 3.48 26.87 26.19
C PRO A 48 3.64 25.51 25.50
N CYS A 49 3.68 25.53 24.16
CA CYS A 49 3.86 24.33 23.37
C CYS A 49 5.20 23.63 23.69
N GLN A 50 5.10 22.40 24.19
CA GLN A 50 6.28 21.60 24.56
C GLN A 50 6.99 20.95 23.35
N THR A 51 6.41 21.08 22.15
CA THR A 51 6.99 20.54 20.92
C THR A 51 8.19 21.37 20.47
N TRP A 52 9.17 20.71 19.86
CA TRP A 52 10.34 21.37 19.28
C TRP A 52 9.95 22.23 18.07
N ALA A 53 10.54 23.42 17.97
CA ALA A 53 10.46 24.23 16.77
C ALA A 53 11.27 23.57 15.65
N VAL A 54 10.75 23.68 14.42
CA VAL A 54 11.44 23.19 13.22
C VAL A 54 12.26 24.32 12.61
N GLY A 55 13.49 24.03 12.20
CA GLY A 55 14.36 25.00 11.52
C GLY A 55 13.88 25.29 10.10
N GLY A 56 14.13 26.52 9.61
CA GLY A 56 13.94 26.88 8.21
C GLY A 56 12.74 27.79 7.88
N GLY A 57 11.94 28.21 8.88
CA GLY A 57 10.90 29.26 8.71
C GLY A 57 11.27 30.58 9.41
N GLU A 58 10.54 31.65 9.11
CA GLU A 58 10.72 32.99 9.73
C GLU A 58 10.29 33.04 11.20
N VAL A 59 9.43 32.10 11.61
CA VAL A 59 8.85 32.01 12.96
C VAL A 59 9.37 30.80 13.73
N ARG A 60 9.69 30.99 15.01
CA ARG A 60 10.09 29.90 15.92
C ARG A 60 8.87 29.10 16.40
N ALA A 61 8.36 28.25 15.52
CA ALA A 61 7.21 27.40 15.78
C ALA A 61 7.46 25.93 15.42
N CYS A 62 6.67 25.02 16.00
CA CYS A 62 6.65 23.61 15.60
C CYS A 62 5.83 23.43 14.32
N LYS A 63 5.94 22.25 13.69
CA LYS A 63 5.20 21.94 12.46
C LYS A 63 3.68 22.07 12.63
N LYS A 64 3.12 21.88 13.83
CA LYS A 64 1.68 22.07 14.09
C LYS A 64 1.30 23.56 14.12
N HIS A 65 2.17 24.41 14.66
CA HIS A 65 1.91 25.83 14.90
C HIS A 65 2.55 26.77 13.86
N GLY A 66 2.71 26.32 12.61
CA GLY A 66 3.18 27.19 11.52
C GLY A 66 4.69 27.15 11.24
N GLY A 67 5.46 26.33 11.94
CA GLY A 67 6.91 26.21 11.70
C GLY A 67 7.26 25.51 10.37
N GLY A 68 8.36 25.94 9.75
CA GLY A 68 8.91 25.41 8.48
C GLY A 68 8.64 26.32 7.27
N LYS A 69 9.23 26.00 6.10
CA LYS A 69 8.90 26.68 4.83
C LYS A 69 7.54 26.20 4.33
N ARG A 70 6.49 26.99 4.54
CA ARG A 70 5.12 26.67 4.12
C ARG A 70 4.73 27.49 2.89
N GLN A 71 5.26 27.13 1.73
CA GLN A 71 4.81 27.73 0.46
C GLN A 71 3.79 26.81 -0.21
N HIS A 72 2.73 27.40 -0.77
CA HIS A 72 1.73 26.69 -1.58
C HIS A 72 2.26 26.52 -3.01
N CYS A 73 1.78 25.48 -3.68
CA CYS A 73 2.14 25.19 -5.06
C CYS A 73 1.64 26.29 -6.00
N LEU A 74 2.53 26.87 -6.80
CA LEU A 74 2.15 27.94 -7.73
C LEU A 74 1.61 27.43 -9.07
N HIS A 75 1.34 26.13 -9.19
CA HIS A 75 0.80 25.57 -10.42
C HIS A 75 -0.61 26.13 -10.67
N PRO A 76 -0.85 26.76 -11.83
CA PRO A 76 -2.16 27.31 -12.15
C PRO A 76 -3.18 26.18 -12.32
N THR A 77 -4.38 26.37 -11.78
CA THR A 77 -5.54 25.50 -12.04
C THR A 77 -6.74 26.36 -12.44
N PRO A 78 -7.81 25.79 -13.04
CA PRO A 78 -9.00 26.54 -13.43
C PRO A 78 -9.65 27.32 -12.28
N ASN A 79 -9.49 26.85 -11.04
CA ASN A 79 -10.04 27.46 -9.83
C ASN A 79 -9.00 28.26 -9.03
N GLY A 80 -7.92 28.71 -9.68
CA GLY A 80 -6.80 29.44 -9.05
C GLY A 80 -5.56 28.56 -8.79
N PRO A 81 -4.49 29.11 -8.20
CA PRO A 81 -3.25 28.36 -7.94
C PRO A 81 -3.49 27.20 -6.96
N CYS A 82 -2.75 26.11 -7.17
CA CYS A 82 -2.86 24.88 -6.36
C CYS A 82 -2.57 25.15 -4.88
N GLN A 83 -3.58 24.99 -4.02
CA GLN A 83 -3.44 25.22 -2.58
C GLN A 83 -2.68 24.08 -1.85
N THR A 84 -2.20 23.06 -2.57
CA THR A 84 -1.40 21.99 -1.96
C THR A 84 -0.01 22.51 -1.59
N TRP A 85 0.51 22.08 -0.45
CA TRP A 85 1.85 22.42 0.01
C TRP A 85 2.95 21.98 -0.96
N VAL A 86 3.96 22.83 -1.16
CA VAL A 86 5.19 22.50 -1.90
C VAL A 86 5.99 21.44 -1.14
N VAL A 87 6.72 20.62 -1.89
CA VAL A 87 7.62 19.62 -1.31
C VAL A 87 8.92 20.29 -0.88
N ASP A 88 9.30 20.18 0.39
CA ASP A 88 10.60 20.69 0.86
C ASP A 88 11.77 20.06 0.09
N GLY A 89 12.68 20.91 -0.39
CA GLY A 89 13.93 20.49 -1.05
C GLY A 89 13.84 20.20 -2.55
N SER A 90 12.78 20.65 -3.24
CA SER A 90 12.77 20.75 -4.70
C SER A 90 13.25 22.11 -5.20
N ASP A 91 13.85 22.12 -6.39
CA ASP A 91 14.26 23.35 -7.10
C ASP A 91 13.06 24.07 -7.75
N VAL A 92 11.86 23.51 -7.60
CA VAL A 92 10.59 24.00 -8.19
C VAL A 92 9.57 24.22 -7.07
N GLN A 93 8.86 25.35 -7.08
CA GLN A 93 7.74 25.67 -6.18
C GLN A 93 6.45 24.91 -6.57
N ALA A 94 6.51 23.58 -6.52
CA ALA A 94 5.39 22.71 -6.86
C ALA A 94 5.13 21.62 -5.81
N CYS A 95 3.88 21.16 -5.74
CA CYS A 95 3.52 19.95 -4.98
C CYS A 95 3.90 18.69 -5.78
N ILE A 96 3.90 17.51 -5.14
CA ILE A 96 4.30 16.23 -5.79
C ILE A 96 3.56 16.02 -7.12
N LYS A 97 2.24 16.24 -7.11
CA LYS A 97 1.35 16.07 -8.28
C LYS A 97 1.75 16.97 -9.44
N HIS A 98 2.27 18.15 -9.15
CA HIS A 98 2.63 19.17 -10.15
C HIS A 98 4.15 19.25 -10.38
N GLY A 99 4.90 18.18 -10.12
CA GLY A 99 6.35 18.13 -10.43
C GLY A 99 7.28 18.41 -9.25
N GLY A 100 6.73 18.66 -8.06
CA GLY A 100 7.50 18.83 -6.83
C GLY A 100 8.24 17.56 -6.39
N GLY A 101 9.35 17.74 -5.68
CA GLY A 101 10.24 16.67 -5.22
C GLY A 101 11.31 16.25 -6.24
N LYS A 102 12.44 15.72 -5.75
CA LYS A 102 13.56 15.27 -6.61
C LYS A 102 13.12 14.08 -7.47
N ARG A 103 13.41 14.11 -8.77
CA ARG A 103 13.16 13.00 -9.70
C ARG A 103 14.33 12.05 -9.80
N CYS A 104 14.04 10.79 -10.11
CA CYS A 104 15.03 9.81 -10.53
C CYS A 104 15.69 10.30 -11.83
N LEU A 105 16.98 10.02 -12.01
CA LEU A 105 17.72 10.41 -13.22
C LEU A 105 18.31 9.19 -13.94
N GLN A 106 17.74 8.01 -13.70
CA GLN A 106 18.21 6.79 -14.35
C GLN A 106 17.64 6.66 -15.75
N PRO A 107 18.46 6.30 -16.75
CA PRO A 107 18.00 6.05 -18.11
C PRO A 107 16.95 4.93 -18.13
N THR A 108 15.97 5.04 -19.02
CA THR A 108 15.00 3.97 -19.25
C THR A 108 15.36 3.16 -20.49
N PRO A 109 15.05 1.85 -20.55
CA PRO A 109 15.36 1.01 -21.72
C PRO A 109 14.75 1.49 -23.06
N ARG A 110 13.64 2.25 -23.02
CA ARG A 110 12.95 2.77 -24.21
C ARG A 110 13.47 4.13 -24.70
N GLY A 111 14.61 4.61 -24.16
CA GLY A 111 15.09 5.97 -24.37
C GLY A 111 14.37 6.98 -23.47
N GLY A 112 15.13 7.87 -22.83
CA GLY A 112 14.62 8.84 -21.85
C GLY A 112 15.09 8.58 -20.41
N VAL A 113 14.57 9.36 -19.46
CA VAL A 113 14.93 9.31 -18.03
C VAL A 113 13.72 9.00 -17.16
N CYS A 114 13.93 8.19 -16.13
CA CYS A 114 12.89 7.77 -15.21
C CYS A 114 12.34 8.98 -14.43
N GLN A 115 11.08 9.34 -14.64
CA GLN A 115 10.48 10.49 -13.95
C GLN A 115 9.87 10.17 -12.56
N LYS A 116 10.09 8.96 -12.04
CA LYS A 116 9.61 8.57 -10.70
C LYS A 116 10.30 9.40 -9.62
N LEU A 117 9.64 9.59 -8.48
CA LEU A 117 10.23 10.29 -7.33
C LEU A 117 11.49 9.58 -6.85
N ALA A 118 12.57 10.34 -6.69
CA ALA A 118 13.75 9.87 -5.99
C ALA A 118 13.48 9.87 -4.49
N LEU A 119 13.91 8.82 -3.81
CA LEU A 119 13.75 8.76 -2.36
C LEU A 119 14.78 9.63 -1.64
N CYS A 120 14.32 10.34 -0.61
CA CYS A 120 15.18 11.10 0.28
C CYS A 120 16.08 10.17 1.12
N GLY A 121 17.37 10.54 1.25
CA GLY A 121 18.34 9.85 2.11
C GLY A 121 19.54 9.22 1.41
N GLY A 122 19.58 9.18 0.08
CA GLY A 122 20.78 8.80 -0.68
C GLY A 122 21.49 10.01 -1.29
N LYS A 123 22.82 9.95 -1.46
CA LYS A 123 23.58 10.89 -2.30
C LYS A 123 23.20 10.80 -3.79
N VAL A 124 22.33 9.85 -4.16
CA VAL A 124 21.97 9.49 -5.52
C VAL A 124 20.49 9.77 -5.80
N ARG A 125 20.19 10.42 -6.94
CA ARG A 125 18.82 10.68 -7.41
C ARG A 125 18.23 9.44 -8.08
N LYS A 126 17.85 8.46 -7.26
CA LYS A 126 17.28 7.17 -7.71
C LYS A 126 15.92 6.93 -7.03
N CYS A 127 14.96 6.36 -7.76
CA CYS A 127 13.70 5.85 -7.20
C CYS A 127 13.91 4.47 -6.55
N VAL A 128 12.89 3.93 -5.87
CA VAL A 128 12.95 2.60 -5.22
C VAL A 128 13.41 1.51 -6.18
N GLU A 129 12.88 1.48 -7.39
CA GLU A 129 13.19 0.45 -8.39
C GLU A 129 14.64 0.56 -8.87
N HIS A 130 15.14 1.77 -9.06
CA HIS A 130 16.49 2.00 -9.57
C HIS A 130 17.58 2.13 -8.49
N GLY A 131 17.38 1.59 -7.28
CA GLY A 131 18.44 1.60 -6.25
C GLY A 131 18.35 2.75 -5.23
N GLY A 132 17.33 3.59 -5.26
CA GLY A 132 17.10 4.68 -4.29
C GLY A 132 16.56 4.24 -2.93
N GLY A 133 16.87 5.00 -1.88
CA GLY A 133 16.46 4.70 -0.50
C GLY A 133 17.41 3.75 0.24
N VAL A 134 17.09 3.47 1.51
CA VAL A 134 17.89 2.57 2.37
C VAL A 134 17.78 1.13 1.88
N ARG A 135 18.91 0.45 1.76
CA ARG A 135 19.02 -0.91 1.22
C ARG A 135 19.23 -1.95 2.30
N CYS A 136 18.84 -3.19 1.99
CA CYS A 136 19.01 -4.30 2.90
C CYS A 136 20.50 -4.48 3.21
N GLY A 137 20.85 -4.38 4.49
CA GLY A 137 22.20 -4.57 4.99
C GLY A 137 22.54 -6.03 5.32
N SER A 138 21.60 -6.96 5.13
CA SER A 138 21.86 -8.39 5.36
C SER A 138 22.98 -8.91 4.46
N GLN A 139 23.85 -9.77 4.97
CA GLN A 139 24.92 -10.40 4.19
C GLN A 139 24.38 -11.15 2.96
N ALA A 140 23.24 -11.83 3.11
CA ALA A 140 22.58 -12.53 2.00
C ALA A 140 22.15 -11.58 0.87
N CYS A 141 21.83 -10.33 1.18
CA CYS A 141 21.50 -9.33 0.18
C CYS A 141 22.70 -8.51 -0.28
N ALA A 142 23.80 -8.48 0.49
CA ALA A 142 24.98 -7.69 0.19
C ALA A 142 25.72 -8.18 -1.07
N VAL A 143 25.55 -9.46 -1.42
CA VAL A 143 26.12 -10.06 -2.65
C VAL A 143 25.35 -9.71 -3.92
N MET A 144 24.13 -9.16 -3.79
CA MET A 144 23.35 -8.73 -4.95
C MET A 144 23.87 -7.39 -5.48
N GLU A 145 23.94 -7.25 -6.80
CA GLU A 145 24.33 -6.00 -7.47
C GLU A 145 23.42 -4.83 -7.07
N SER A 146 22.13 -5.10 -6.86
CA SER A 146 21.17 -4.14 -6.34
C SER A 146 20.37 -4.77 -5.19
N PRO A 147 20.82 -4.60 -3.94
CA PRO A 147 20.10 -5.14 -2.80
C PRO A 147 18.67 -4.57 -2.72
N PRO A 148 17.69 -5.35 -2.24
CA PRO A 148 16.30 -4.91 -2.14
C PRO A 148 16.18 -3.72 -1.18
N TRP A 149 15.12 -2.94 -1.40
CA TRP A 149 14.78 -1.84 -0.52
C TRP A 149 14.46 -2.36 0.88
N ALA A 150 14.99 -1.68 1.90
CA ALA A 150 14.83 -2.07 3.30
C ALA A 150 13.89 -1.10 4.02
N LYS A 151 12.68 -1.59 4.28
CA LYS A 151 11.65 -0.89 5.04
C LYS A 151 11.69 -1.23 6.54
N PHE A 152 12.37 -2.31 6.91
CA PHE A 152 12.36 -2.87 8.26
C PHE A 152 13.73 -2.73 8.93
N ARG A 153 13.78 -2.96 10.24
CA ARG A 153 15.02 -2.89 11.02
C ARG A 153 15.15 -4.10 11.95
N SER A 154 16.37 -4.61 12.07
CA SER A 154 16.74 -5.56 13.13
C SER A 154 16.63 -4.90 14.52
N PRO A 155 16.67 -5.67 15.63
CA PRO A 155 16.75 -5.10 16.98
C PRO A 155 17.94 -4.14 17.16
N GLU A 156 19.05 -4.38 16.47
CA GLU A 156 20.29 -3.58 16.46
C GLU A 156 20.20 -2.38 15.51
N GLY A 157 19.07 -2.20 14.81
CA GLY A 157 18.80 -1.07 13.94
C GLY A 157 19.29 -1.24 12.49
N GLN A 158 19.82 -2.41 12.12
CA GLN A 158 20.28 -2.71 10.77
C GLN A 158 19.09 -2.75 9.79
N PRO A 159 19.17 -2.09 8.62
CA PRO A 159 18.07 -2.09 7.67
C PRO A 159 17.93 -3.46 6.99
N LEU A 160 16.71 -4.02 6.96
CA LEU A 160 16.40 -5.31 6.36
C LEU A 160 15.23 -5.19 5.36
N CYS A 161 15.31 -5.96 4.27
CA CYS A 161 14.13 -6.26 3.46
C CYS A 161 13.20 -7.22 4.20
N TRP A 162 11.97 -7.39 3.70
CA TRP A 162 11.01 -8.30 4.32
C TRP A 162 11.54 -9.73 4.43
N SER A 163 12.09 -10.28 3.34
CA SER A 163 12.58 -11.66 3.32
C SER A 163 13.70 -11.90 4.34
N CYS A 164 14.66 -10.97 4.46
CA CYS A 164 15.71 -11.09 5.46
C CYS A 164 15.20 -10.87 6.89
N LEU A 165 14.23 -9.98 7.10
CA LEU A 165 13.59 -9.83 8.41
C LEU A 165 12.87 -11.12 8.79
N ALA A 166 12.07 -11.70 7.89
CA ALA A 166 11.32 -12.93 8.14
C ALA A 166 12.22 -14.15 8.36
N ALA A 167 13.32 -14.25 7.61
CA ALA A 167 14.27 -15.34 7.80
C ALA A 167 15.07 -15.23 9.12
N GLN A 168 15.47 -14.01 9.51
CA GLN A 168 16.33 -13.81 10.69
C GLN A 168 15.55 -13.59 11.99
N TYR A 169 14.34 -13.02 11.90
CA TYR A 169 13.49 -12.63 13.01
C TYR A 169 12.02 -13.01 12.72
N PRO A 170 11.71 -14.31 12.60
CA PRO A 170 10.36 -14.77 12.23
C PRO A 170 9.29 -14.30 13.22
N ASP A 171 9.63 -14.16 14.50
CA ASP A 171 8.81 -13.60 15.57
C ASP A 171 8.47 -12.11 15.40
N ARG A 172 9.31 -11.38 14.65
CA ARG A 172 9.09 -9.97 14.28
C ARG A 172 8.44 -9.81 12.92
N ALA A 173 8.51 -10.83 12.06
CA ALA A 173 7.80 -10.89 10.80
C ALA A 173 6.32 -11.23 11.02
N LYS A 174 5.65 -10.32 11.71
CA LYS A 174 4.22 -10.39 11.99
C LYS A 174 3.47 -10.13 10.70
N LEU A 175 3.04 -11.19 10.03
CA LEU A 175 2.04 -11.07 8.97
C LEU A 175 0.76 -10.57 9.61
N LYS A 176 0.27 -9.43 9.12
CA LYS A 176 -1.06 -8.95 9.49
C LYS A 176 -2.07 -9.90 8.86
N VAL A 177 -2.58 -10.86 9.63
CA VAL A 177 -3.68 -11.72 9.19
C VAL A 177 -4.91 -10.83 8.97
N ARG A 178 -5.30 -10.68 7.70
CA ARG A 178 -6.53 -10.00 7.26
C ARG A 178 -7.69 -10.99 7.25
N LYS A 179 -8.94 -10.51 7.19
CA LYS A 179 -10.11 -11.39 7.05
C LYS A 179 -9.99 -12.19 5.76
N GLU A 180 -9.57 -11.51 4.68
CA GLU A 180 -9.17 -12.10 3.40
C GLU A 180 -8.41 -13.44 3.54
N HIS A 181 -7.30 -13.45 4.28
CA HIS A 181 -6.48 -14.67 4.44
C HIS A 181 -7.23 -15.82 5.13
N LEU A 182 -8.09 -15.53 6.11
CA LEU A 182 -8.87 -16.55 6.80
C LEU A 182 -9.98 -17.10 5.92
N MET A 183 -10.64 -16.21 5.17
CA MET A 183 -11.72 -16.59 4.27
C MET A 183 -11.20 -17.48 3.13
N LEU A 184 -10.09 -17.09 2.50
CA LEU A 184 -9.48 -17.87 1.42
C LEU A 184 -8.95 -19.22 1.92
N ALA A 185 -8.30 -19.26 3.09
CA ALA A 185 -7.80 -20.49 3.67
C ALA A 185 -8.93 -21.48 4.00
N GLU A 186 -10.06 -21.00 4.53
CA GLU A 186 -11.22 -21.84 4.79
C GLU A 186 -11.83 -22.36 3.49
N LEU A 187 -11.97 -21.51 2.46
CA LEU A 187 -12.48 -21.95 1.16
C LEU A 187 -11.61 -23.05 0.56
N GLN A 188 -10.28 -22.88 0.59
CA GLN A 188 -9.34 -23.91 0.13
C GLN A 188 -9.41 -25.20 0.94
N ARG A 189 -9.64 -25.10 2.26
CA ARG A 189 -9.80 -26.27 3.14
C ARG A 189 -11.05 -27.08 2.77
N ARG A 190 -12.13 -26.41 2.36
CA ARG A 190 -13.42 -27.03 2.02
C ARG A 190 -13.51 -27.49 0.58
N LEU A 191 -12.82 -26.82 -0.33
CA LEU A 191 -12.76 -27.14 -1.75
C LEU A 191 -11.35 -27.58 -2.20
N PRO A 192 -10.72 -28.59 -1.58
CA PRO A 192 -9.38 -29.04 -1.99
C PRO A 192 -9.39 -29.56 -3.44
N TRP A 193 -10.49 -30.20 -3.84
CA TRP A 193 -10.71 -30.72 -5.19
C TRP A 193 -10.67 -29.63 -6.27
N LEU A 194 -11.04 -28.38 -5.95
CA LEU A 194 -11.01 -27.28 -6.91
C LEU A 194 -9.56 -26.92 -7.24
N GLY A 195 -8.70 -26.89 -6.22
CA GLY A 195 -7.26 -26.69 -6.40
C GLY A 195 -6.61 -27.83 -7.18
N GLU A 196 -7.03 -29.07 -6.95
CA GLU A 196 -6.54 -30.24 -7.68
C GLU A 196 -6.94 -30.25 -9.16
N ARG A 197 -8.12 -29.71 -9.50
CA ARG A 197 -8.61 -29.58 -10.88
C ARG A 197 -8.06 -28.35 -11.60
N ALA A 198 -7.57 -27.36 -10.87
CA ALA A 198 -7.06 -26.13 -11.45
C ALA A 198 -5.78 -26.41 -12.25
N THR A 199 -5.75 -25.92 -13.50
CA THR A 199 -4.53 -25.88 -14.31
C THR A 199 -3.56 -24.82 -13.76
N GLU A 200 -4.09 -23.79 -13.11
CA GLU A 200 -3.33 -22.73 -12.49
C GLU A 200 -4.07 -22.13 -11.28
N LEU A 201 -3.35 -21.88 -10.19
CA LEU A 201 -3.82 -21.16 -9.01
C LEU A 201 -3.06 -19.84 -8.88
N ILE A 202 -3.79 -18.72 -8.88
CA ILE A 202 -3.23 -17.37 -8.76
C ILE A 202 -3.74 -16.76 -7.46
N TRP A 203 -2.84 -16.29 -6.59
CA TRP A 203 -3.18 -15.68 -5.30
C TRP A 203 -2.43 -14.34 -5.15
N ASP A 204 -3.18 -13.24 -4.99
CA ASP A 204 -2.67 -11.86 -4.78
C ASP A 204 -1.58 -11.47 -5.80
N CYS A 205 -1.67 -12.03 -7.01
CA CYS A 205 -0.76 -11.84 -8.13
C CYS A 205 -1.53 -11.45 -9.39
N THR A 206 -0.86 -10.79 -10.34
CA THR A 206 -1.44 -10.51 -11.65
C THR A 206 -1.63 -11.80 -12.43
N VAL A 207 -2.65 -11.86 -13.28
CA VAL A 207 -2.87 -13.01 -14.16
C VAL A 207 -1.68 -13.16 -15.11
N PRO A 208 -0.96 -14.30 -15.12
CA PRO A 208 0.17 -14.51 -16.00
C PRO A 208 -0.24 -14.42 -17.47
N GLY A 209 0.49 -13.63 -18.26
CA GLY A 209 0.14 -13.34 -19.65
C GLY A 209 -0.98 -12.30 -19.84
N GLY A 210 -1.60 -11.83 -18.75
CA GLY A 210 -2.55 -10.72 -18.75
C GLY A 210 -1.91 -9.38 -19.11
N CYS A 211 -2.71 -8.47 -19.63
CA CYS A 211 -2.31 -7.13 -20.03
C CYS A 211 -2.43 -6.12 -18.88
N THR A 212 -3.15 -6.45 -17.80
CA THR A 212 -3.37 -5.51 -16.68
C THR A 212 -2.50 -5.79 -15.47
N LEU A 213 -2.36 -4.77 -14.62
CA LEU A 213 -1.73 -4.88 -13.30
C LEU A 213 -2.74 -5.19 -12.19
N LYS A 214 -3.97 -5.56 -12.56
CA LYS A 214 -5.02 -5.90 -11.59
C LYS A 214 -4.76 -7.32 -11.08
N ARG A 215 -5.14 -7.55 -9.82
CA ARG A 215 -4.87 -8.80 -9.10
C ARG A 215 -6.18 -9.27 -8.46
N PRO A 216 -6.61 -10.52 -8.71
CA PRO A 216 -7.65 -11.13 -7.91
C PRO A 216 -7.11 -11.47 -6.52
N ASP A 217 -7.99 -11.60 -5.54
CA ASP A 217 -7.60 -12.15 -4.24
C ASP A 217 -7.20 -13.61 -4.41
N MET A 218 -8.03 -14.41 -5.10
CA MET A 218 -7.69 -15.77 -5.52
C MET A 218 -8.39 -16.13 -6.84
N LEU A 219 -7.70 -16.87 -7.72
CA LEU A 219 -8.24 -17.33 -8.98
C LEU A 219 -7.79 -18.76 -9.30
N PHE A 220 -8.76 -19.62 -9.59
CA PHE A 220 -8.57 -20.97 -10.09
C PHE A 220 -8.87 -20.99 -11.58
N ARG A 221 -7.85 -21.22 -12.40
CA ARG A 221 -8.01 -21.45 -13.83
C ARG A 221 -8.26 -22.93 -14.06
N LEU A 222 -9.35 -23.26 -14.74
CA LEU A 222 -9.65 -24.60 -15.23
C LEU A 222 -9.33 -24.66 -16.73
N GLU A 223 -9.55 -25.81 -17.37
CA GLU A 223 -9.27 -25.97 -18.80
C GLU A 223 -10.17 -25.08 -19.67
N ASP A 224 -11.47 -25.00 -19.34
CA ASP A 224 -12.50 -24.34 -20.15
C ASP A 224 -13.12 -23.10 -19.50
N ARG A 225 -12.83 -22.86 -18.21
CA ARG A 225 -13.44 -21.77 -17.42
C ARG A 225 -12.53 -21.32 -16.27
N PHE A 226 -12.97 -20.34 -15.49
CA PHE A 226 -12.29 -19.95 -14.25
C PHE A 226 -13.24 -19.75 -13.07
N VAL A 227 -12.70 -19.82 -11.86
CA VAL A 227 -13.37 -19.38 -10.63
C VAL A 227 -12.48 -18.33 -9.95
N GLN A 228 -12.97 -17.10 -9.85
CA GLN A 228 -12.33 -16.00 -9.15
C GLN A 228 -13.05 -15.79 -7.82
N VAL A 229 -12.29 -15.60 -6.75
CA VAL A 229 -12.80 -15.34 -5.40
C VAL A 229 -12.31 -13.96 -4.99
N GLU A 230 -13.23 -13.12 -4.53
CA GLU A 230 -12.96 -11.77 -4.02
C GLU A 230 -13.53 -11.68 -2.60
N ILE A 231 -12.72 -11.22 -1.65
CA ILE A 231 -13.15 -10.98 -0.28
C ILE A 231 -13.48 -9.51 -0.12
N ASP A 232 -14.77 -9.21 -0.08
CA ASP A 232 -15.28 -7.85 -0.04
C ASP A 232 -15.54 -7.42 1.41
N GLU A 233 -14.55 -6.75 2.01
CA GLU A 233 -14.67 -6.17 3.35
C GLU A 233 -15.38 -4.79 3.25
N GLU A 234 -16.36 -4.51 4.13
CA GLU A 234 -17.14 -3.24 4.11
C GLU A 234 -16.28 -1.96 4.34
N GLY A 235 -14.98 -2.12 4.60
CA GLY A 235 -14.03 -1.02 4.77
C GLY A 235 -13.60 -0.30 3.49
N HIS A 236 -14.23 -0.58 2.34
CA HIS A 236 -13.95 0.06 1.05
C HIS A 236 -14.98 1.15 0.66
N GLU A 237 -15.52 1.91 1.62
CA GLU A 237 -16.44 3.04 1.36
C GLU A 237 -15.86 4.16 0.46
N ASP A 238 -14.54 4.16 0.24
CA ASP A 238 -13.83 5.20 -0.53
C ASP A 238 -13.65 4.90 -2.03
N ARG A 239 -14.17 3.79 -2.56
CA ARG A 239 -14.10 3.49 -4.00
C ARG A 239 -15.46 3.60 -4.66
N ASN A 240 -15.54 4.45 -5.68
CA ASN A 240 -16.68 4.56 -6.58
C ASN A 240 -16.93 3.16 -7.19
N CYS A 241 -18.11 2.55 -6.95
CA CYS A 241 -18.42 1.16 -7.33
C CYS A 241 -18.05 0.80 -8.78
N ALA A 242 -18.09 1.79 -9.69
CA ALA A 242 -17.67 1.63 -11.08
C ALA A 242 -16.20 1.16 -11.27
N ASP A 243 -15.25 1.51 -10.39
CA ASP A 243 -13.84 1.08 -10.51
C ASP A 243 -13.63 -0.39 -10.08
N GLU A 244 -14.51 -0.90 -9.22
CA GLU A 244 -14.46 -2.29 -8.76
C GLU A 244 -15.03 -3.23 -9.82
N ASP A 245 -16.18 -2.90 -10.42
CA ASP A 245 -16.75 -3.72 -11.50
C ASP A 245 -15.84 -3.71 -12.75
N SER A 246 -15.29 -2.55 -13.11
CA SER A 246 -14.25 -2.46 -14.14
C SER A 246 -12.99 -3.25 -13.79
N ARG A 247 -12.63 -3.41 -12.51
CA ARG A 247 -11.51 -4.28 -12.12
C ARG A 247 -11.83 -5.74 -12.41
N LEU A 248 -13.02 -6.21 -12.05
CA LEU A 248 -13.43 -7.60 -12.26
C LEU A 248 -13.48 -7.93 -13.76
N GLU A 249 -14.02 -7.01 -14.57
CA GLU A 249 -14.02 -7.14 -16.03
C GLU A 249 -12.61 -7.26 -16.61
N LEU A 250 -11.67 -6.43 -16.16
CA LEU A 250 -10.29 -6.45 -16.62
C LEU A 250 -9.56 -7.75 -16.25
N ILE A 251 -9.80 -8.28 -15.05
CA ILE A 251 -9.24 -9.57 -14.63
C ILE A 251 -9.81 -10.69 -15.48
N ALA A 252 -11.13 -10.73 -15.68
CA ALA A 252 -11.77 -11.73 -16.52
C ALA A 252 -11.27 -11.68 -17.98
N ALA A 253 -11.07 -10.48 -18.52
CA ALA A 253 -10.49 -10.28 -19.85
C ALA A 253 -9.04 -10.78 -19.93
N ASP A 254 -8.22 -10.56 -18.89
CA ASP A 254 -6.85 -11.09 -18.81
C ASP A 254 -6.82 -12.62 -18.75
N VAL A 255 -7.84 -13.26 -18.15
CA VAL A 255 -7.97 -14.72 -18.13
C VAL A 255 -8.40 -15.25 -19.50
N GLY A 256 -9.36 -14.59 -20.15
CA GLY A 256 -9.84 -14.92 -21.49
C GLY A 256 -10.72 -16.17 -21.57
N LEU A 257 -11.37 -16.55 -20.46
CA LEU A 257 -12.28 -17.68 -20.35
C LEU A 257 -13.61 -17.23 -19.73
N PRO A 258 -14.72 -17.96 -19.93
CA PRO A 258 -15.92 -17.77 -19.10
C PRO A 258 -15.62 -18.15 -17.65
N GLY A 259 -16.38 -17.62 -16.69
CA GLY A 259 -16.03 -17.81 -15.29
C GLY A 259 -17.10 -17.47 -14.29
N LEU A 260 -16.84 -17.85 -13.04
CA LEU A 260 -17.58 -17.42 -11.87
C LEU A 260 -16.71 -16.48 -11.05
N VAL A 261 -17.21 -15.28 -10.78
CA VAL A 261 -16.66 -14.36 -9.78
C VAL A 261 -17.52 -14.49 -8.52
N LEU A 262 -16.94 -15.11 -7.50
CA LEU A 262 -17.54 -15.31 -6.19
C LEU A 262 -17.07 -14.21 -5.23
N ARG A 263 -17.96 -13.30 -4.86
CA ARG A 263 -17.70 -12.24 -3.89
C ARG A 263 -18.20 -12.69 -2.51
N LEU A 264 -17.29 -12.84 -1.56
CA LEU A 264 -17.60 -13.20 -0.18
C LEU A 264 -17.46 -11.98 0.71
N ASN A 265 -18.55 -11.57 1.37
CA ASN A 265 -18.50 -10.50 2.35
C ASN A 265 -18.55 -11.05 3.78
N PRO A 266 -17.41 -11.07 4.53
CA PRO A 266 -17.38 -11.53 5.91
C PRO A 266 -17.98 -10.54 6.94
N ASP A 267 -18.33 -9.32 6.53
CA ASP A 267 -18.90 -8.27 7.38
C ASP A 267 -20.43 -8.26 7.41
N ALA A 268 -21.09 -8.62 6.30
CA ALA A 268 -22.54 -8.57 6.15
C ALA A 268 -23.31 -9.26 7.29
N GLU A 269 -22.88 -10.46 7.67
CA GLU A 269 -23.44 -11.24 8.78
C GLU A 269 -22.50 -11.32 9.98
N ARG A 270 -21.43 -10.51 9.99
CA ARG A 270 -20.42 -10.46 11.07
C ARG A 270 -19.85 -11.84 11.40
N VAL A 271 -19.68 -12.68 10.38
CA VAL A 271 -19.20 -14.06 10.50
C VAL A 271 -17.81 -14.12 11.14
N LEU A 272 -17.04 -13.04 11.04
CA LEU A 272 -15.76 -12.87 11.73
C LEU A 272 -15.84 -11.81 12.85
N LYS A 273 -15.23 -12.14 13.98
CA LYS A 273 -15.05 -11.27 15.13
C LYS A 273 -13.58 -10.96 15.35
N ARG A 274 -13.26 -9.68 15.58
CA ARG A 274 -11.92 -9.26 15.97
C ARG A 274 -11.67 -9.54 17.45
N ARG A 275 -10.58 -10.23 17.78
CA ARG A 275 -10.14 -10.52 19.16
C ARG A 275 -8.74 -9.97 19.39
N ARG A 276 -8.48 -9.49 20.62
CA ARG A 276 -7.13 -9.13 21.06
C ARG A 276 -6.49 -10.32 21.76
N LEU A 277 -5.31 -10.73 21.30
CA LEU A 277 -4.50 -11.80 21.87
C LEU A 277 -3.73 -11.30 23.10
N SER A 278 -3.23 -12.24 23.91
CA SER A 278 -2.46 -11.95 25.13
C SER A 278 -1.17 -11.18 24.86
N ASN A 279 -0.57 -11.36 23.67
CA ASN A 279 0.59 -10.62 23.21
C ASN A 279 0.26 -9.20 22.71
N GLY A 280 -1.00 -8.76 22.86
CA GLY A 280 -1.48 -7.44 22.46
C GLY A 280 -1.88 -7.31 21.00
N GLU A 281 -1.69 -8.35 20.18
CA GLU A 281 -2.06 -8.37 18.75
C GLU A 281 -3.56 -8.54 18.55
N HIS A 282 -4.01 -8.25 17.34
CA HIS A 282 -5.37 -8.55 16.92
C HIS A 282 -5.37 -9.75 15.99
N CYS A 283 -6.30 -10.66 16.22
CA CYS A 283 -6.69 -11.70 15.27
C CYS A 283 -8.17 -11.56 14.93
N PHE A 284 -8.58 -12.27 13.89
CA PHE A 284 -9.99 -12.55 13.63
C PHE A 284 -10.27 -14.00 13.97
N CYS A 285 -11.42 -14.26 14.58
CA CYS A 285 -11.95 -15.59 14.85
C CYS A 285 -13.38 -15.67 14.34
N VAL A 286 -13.91 -16.88 14.19
CA VAL A 286 -15.34 -17.08 13.89
C VAL A 286 -16.16 -16.40 14.98
N GLY A 287 -17.04 -15.49 14.56
CA GLY A 287 -17.93 -14.72 15.43
C GLY A 287 -19.21 -15.48 15.70
N ASP A 288 -19.86 -15.91 14.62
CA ASP A 288 -21.05 -16.75 14.58
C ASP A 288 -20.73 -17.97 13.71
N ALA A 289 -20.80 -19.17 14.29
CA ALA A 289 -20.42 -20.39 13.59
C ALA A 289 -21.45 -20.79 12.53
N ASP A 290 -22.74 -20.55 12.78
CA ASP A 290 -23.80 -20.95 11.87
C ASP A 290 -23.80 -20.04 10.65
N ALA A 291 -23.68 -18.73 10.85
CA ALA A 291 -23.53 -17.77 9.74
C ALA A 291 -22.23 -17.99 8.95
N PHE A 292 -21.11 -18.29 9.65
CA PHE A 292 -19.85 -18.62 8.99
C PHE A 292 -19.97 -19.87 8.13
N ASN A 293 -20.54 -20.96 8.68
CA ASN A 293 -20.74 -22.19 7.92
C ASN A 293 -21.72 -21.98 6.77
N GLY A 294 -22.85 -21.31 6.99
CA GLY A 294 -23.83 -21.03 5.94
C GLY A 294 -23.26 -20.23 4.76
N LEU A 295 -22.36 -19.27 5.03
CA LEU A 295 -21.64 -18.54 3.99
C LEU A 295 -20.77 -19.47 3.13
N PHE A 296 -20.02 -20.38 3.75
CA PHE A 296 -19.16 -21.32 3.03
C PHE A 296 -19.95 -22.43 2.35
N ASP A 297 -21.01 -22.94 2.96
CA ASP A 297 -21.89 -23.95 2.35
C ASP A 297 -22.54 -23.38 1.07
N ALA A 298 -22.95 -22.11 1.08
CA ALA A 298 -23.46 -21.42 -0.10
C ALA A 298 -22.38 -21.20 -1.17
N ALA A 299 -21.15 -20.86 -0.76
CA ALA A 299 -20.01 -20.72 -1.65
C ALA A 299 -19.64 -22.03 -2.34
N GLU A 300 -19.58 -23.13 -1.58
CA GLU A 300 -19.32 -24.48 -2.06
C GLU A 300 -20.39 -24.91 -3.07
N ALA A 301 -21.66 -24.78 -2.70
CA ALA A 301 -22.77 -25.14 -3.59
C ALA A 301 -22.73 -24.36 -4.92
N ALA A 302 -22.41 -23.05 -4.87
CA ALA A 302 -22.29 -22.23 -6.07
C ALA A 302 -21.14 -22.66 -6.98
N VAL A 303 -19.96 -22.95 -6.40
CA VAL A 303 -18.80 -23.41 -7.16
C VAL A 303 -19.03 -24.81 -7.73
N GLU A 304 -19.60 -25.73 -6.95
CA GLU A 304 -19.93 -27.08 -7.42
C GLU A 304 -20.94 -27.05 -8.56
N ALA A 305 -22.00 -26.24 -8.44
CA ALA A 305 -22.97 -26.08 -9.52
C ALA A 305 -22.30 -25.53 -10.78
N PHE A 306 -21.49 -24.47 -10.65
CA PHE A 306 -20.80 -23.83 -11.76
C PHE A 306 -19.77 -24.74 -12.46
N VAL A 307 -19.07 -25.58 -11.71
CA VAL A 307 -18.04 -26.47 -12.29
C VAL A 307 -18.67 -27.70 -12.96
N ASN A 308 -19.85 -28.12 -12.52
CA ASN A 308 -20.55 -29.30 -13.05
C ASN A 308 -21.54 -28.99 -14.18
N GLU A 309 -21.92 -27.73 -14.38
CA GLU A 309 -22.69 -27.31 -15.56
C GLU A 309 -21.81 -27.25 -16.83
N PRO A 310 -22.40 -27.29 -18.03
CA PRO A 310 -21.69 -26.92 -19.25
C PRO A 310 -21.06 -25.54 -19.13
N ALA A 311 -19.87 -25.34 -19.73
CA ALA A 311 -19.17 -24.07 -19.64
C ALA A 311 -20.09 -22.94 -20.13
N PRO A 312 -20.29 -21.87 -19.33
CA PRO A 312 -21.09 -20.76 -19.77
C PRO A 312 -20.40 -19.99 -20.89
N GLU A 313 -21.17 -19.19 -21.64
CA GLU A 313 -20.60 -18.31 -22.67
C GLU A 313 -20.04 -17.00 -22.10
N SER A 314 -20.36 -16.69 -20.84
CA SER A 314 -20.04 -15.42 -20.19
C SER A 314 -19.56 -15.60 -18.75
N VAL A 315 -19.13 -14.49 -18.14
CA VAL A 315 -18.75 -14.44 -16.74
C VAL A 315 -19.99 -14.18 -15.88
N ARG A 316 -20.14 -14.93 -14.79
CA ARG A 316 -21.19 -14.75 -13.78
C ARG A 316 -20.59 -14.13 -12.54
N VAL A 317 -21.30 -13.21 -11.91
CA VAL A 317 -20.91 -12.62 -10.62
C VAL A 317 -21.94 -13.02 -9.57
N LEU A 318 -21.48 -13.58 -8.46
CA LEU A 318 -22.32 -13.99 -7.33
C LEU A 318 -21.78 -13.36 -6.05
N GLY A 319 -22.62 -12.59 -5.36
CA GLY A 319 -22.34 -12.05 -4.03
C GLY A 319 -22.95 -12.90 -2.93
N LEU A 320 -22.15 -13.23 -1.90
CA LEU A 320 -22.59 -13.96 -0.72
C LEU A 320 -22.24 -13.20 0.57
N PRO A 321 -23.14 -13.19 1.58
CA PRO A 321 -24.49 -13.77 1.56
C PRO A 321 -25.43 -13.02 0.60
N ALA A 322 -26.46 -13.69 0.06
CA ALA A 322 -27.38 -13.09 -0.92
C ALA A 322 -28.08 -11.82 -0.37
N SER A 323 -28.36 -11.81 0.94
CA SER A 323 -28.92 -10.67 1.68
C SER A 323 -28.11 -9.39 1.57
N TRP A 324 -26.80 -9.48 1.33
CA TRP A 324 -25.91 -8.34 1.12
C TRP A 324 -25.93 -7.82 -0.33
N TRP A 325 -26.32 -8.68 -1.27
CA TRP A 325 -26.32 -8.42 -2.70
C TRP A 325 -27.69 -8.00 -3.25
N ASP A 326 -28.79 -8.38 -2.59
CA ASP A 326 -30.17 -7.98 -2.91
C ASP A 326 -30.36 -6.45 -2.75
N GLY A 327 -30.03 -5.70 -3.80
CA GLY A 327 -30.07 -4.23 -3.85
C GLY A 327 -28.90 -3.61 -4.62
N ARG A 328 -27.84 -4.38 -4.86
CA ARG A 328 -26.74 -4.02 -5.77
C ARG A 328 -26.98 -4.75 -7.09
N THR A 329 -27.90 -4.25 -7.92
CA THR A 329 -27.95 -4.69 -9.31
C THR A 329 -26.56 -4.51 -9.92
N PRO A 330 -25.95 -5.53 -10.54
CA PRO A 330 -24.80 -5.30 -11.39
C PRO A 330 -25.19 -4.20 -12.37
N SER A 331 -24.39 -3.15 -12.52
CA SER A 331 -24.59 -2.27 -13.66
C SER A 331 -24.55 -3.17 -14.90
N ASN A 332 -25.64 -3.20 -15.66
CA ASN A 332 -25.75 -3.95 -16.92
C ASN A 332 -24.45 -3.81 -17.72
N GLY A 333 -23.58 -4.81 -17.66
CA GLY A 333 -22.18 -4.60 -17.97
C GLY A 333 -21.35 -5.84 -17.64
N ILE A 334 -21.66 -6.96 -18.29
CA ILE A 334 -20.62 -7.94 -18.61
C ILE A 334 -20.68 -8.07 -20.13
N LEU A 335 -20.15 -7.05 -20.80
CA LEU A 335 -19.95 -7.04 -22.25
C LEU A 335 -18.48 -7.34 -22.52
N CYS A 336 -18.20 -8.57 -22.92
CA CYS A 336 -16.94 -8.92 -23.55
C CYS A 336 -16.80 -8.13 -24.86
N ALA A 337 -15.79 -7.26 -24.95
CA ALA A 337 -15.43 -6.59 -26.21
C ALA A 337 -14.59 -7.54 -27.10
N PRO A 338 -14.69 -7.42 -28.44
CA PRO A 338 -14.04 -8.35 -29.36
C PRO A 338 -12.52 -8.23 -29.38
N SER A 339 -11.85 -9.39 -29.48
CA SER A 339 -10.46 -9.51 -29.93
C SER A 339 -10.36 -9.12 -31.42
N ALA A 340 -9.28 -8.44 -31.79
CA ALA A 340 -8.94 -8.02 -33.16
C ALA A 340 -8.76 -9.18 -34.17
N SER A 341 -9.09 -10.42 -33.80
CA SER A 341 -8.93 -11.64 -34.60
C SER A 341 -10.20 -12.15 -35.30
N GLY A 342 -11.30 -11.41 -35.30
CA GLY A 342 -12.43 -11.65 -36.22
C GLY A 342 -13.21 -12.96 -36.05
N LYS A 343 -13.30 -13.53 -34.84
CA LYS A 343 -14.20 -14.67 -34.57
C LYS A 343 -15.43 -14.18 -33.80
N THR A 344 -16.59 -14.31 -34.44
CA THR A 344 -17.92 -13.87 -33.99
C THR A 344 -18.39 -14.58 -32.72
N VAL A 345 -18.95 -13.86 -31.74
CA VAL A 345 -19.86 -14.40 -30.71
C VAL A 345 -21.08 -13.47 -30.64
N LEU A 346 -22.26 -14.07 -30.66
CA LEU A 346 -23.55 -13.42 -30.90
C LEU A 346 -24.13 -12.83 -29.61
N LEU A 347 -24.70 -11.63 -29.73
CA LEU A 347 -25.43 -10.89 -28.69
C LEU A 347 -26.88 -11.39 -28.65
N VAL A 348 -27.39 -11.82 -27.49
CA VAL A 348 -28.84 -11.83 -27.23
C VAL A 348 -29.11 -11.27 -25.83
N SER A 349 -29.67 -10.07 -25.81
CA SER A 349 -30.50 -9.56 -24.72
C SER A 349 -31.90 -10.16 -24.88
N MET A 350 -32.44 -10.79 -23.84
CA MET A 350 -33.90 -10.89 -23.68
C MET A 350 -34.30 -10.70 -22.22
N ILE A 351 -34.93 -9.55 -22.00
CA ILE A 351 -35.88 -9.27 -20.93
C ILE A 351 -37.16 -10.07 -21.25
N LEU A 352 -37.56 -10.99 -20.38
CA LEU A 352 -38.95 -11.44 -20.13
C LEU A 352 -38.92 -12.13 -18.74
N SER A 353 -39.68 -11.80 -17.70
CA SER A 353 -40.83 -10.91 -17.46
C SER A 353 -40.78 -10.39 -16.03
#